data_AF-A0A2V6XV57-F1
#
_entry.id   AF-A0A2V6XV57-F1
#
_cell.length_a   1.000
_cell.length_b   1.000
_cell.length_c   1.000
_cell.angle_alpha   90.00
_cell.angle_beta   90.00
_cell.angle_gamma   90.00
#
_symmetry.space_group_name_H-M   'P 1'
#
loop_
_entity.id
_entity.type
_entity.pdbx_description
1 polymer ?
#
loop_
_entity_poly.entity_id
_entity_poly.type
_entity_poly.pdbx_seq_one_letter_code
_entity_poly.pdbx_strand_id
1 'polypeptide(L)'
;MLDQRGRLLEAALGFAGLPRPSYDRAIWALRFWLDSWAGIGRVAIGMARQGYDLQLTRYDERGWRATFYTTGIEHSITSATASAWERTPWHATQRAAWEALRKAGAIEGEPYG
;
A
#
# COMPACT_ATOMS: atom_id res chain seq x y z
N MET A 1 11.13 12.61 -4.94
CA MET A 1 11.82 11.72 -3.98
C MET A 1 10.82 11.46 -2.86
N LEU A 2 10.46 10.20 -2.55
CA LEU A 2 9.66 9.93 -1.35
C LEU A 2 10.32 10.61 -0.15
N ASP A 3 9.54 11.39 0.60
CA ASP A 3 10.06 12.03 1.80
C ASP A 3 10.47 10.96 2.82
N GLN A 4 11.07 11.38 3.94
CA GLN A 4 11.50 10.43 4.97
C GLN A 4 10.35 9.53 5.45
N ARG A 5 9.11 10.03 5.43
CA ARG A 5 7.91 9.30 5.86
C ARG A 5 7.48 8.29 4.80
N GLY A 6 7.58 8.62 3.52
CA GLY A 6 7.32 7.73 2.40
C GLY A 6 8.28 6.55 2.37
N ARG A 7 9.57 6.79 2.59
CA ARG A 7 10.58 5.70 2.66
C ARG A 7 10.36 4.77 3.85
N LEU A 8 9.94 5.30 5.00
CA LEU A 8 9.55 4.47 6.16
C LEU A 8 8.31 3.63 5.87
N LEU A 9 7.33 4.20 5.17
CA LEU A 9 6.11 3.49 4.78
C LEU A 9 6.41 2.37 3.80
N GLU A 10 7.25 2.62 2.79
CA GLU A 10 7.74 1.61 1.86
C GLU A 10 8.41 0.47 2.64
N ALA A 11 9.41 0.77 3.48
CA ALA A 11 10.10 -0.25 4.28
C ALA A 11 9.14 -1.08 5.16
N ALA A 12 8.15 -0.46 5.78
CA ALA A 12 7.15 -1.14 6.60
C ALA A 12 6.26 -2.09 5.76
N LEU A 13 5.85 -1.66 4.56
CA LEU A 13 5.05 -2.48 3.65
C LEU A 13 5.87 -3.64 3.05
N GLY A 14 7.16 -3.42 2.77
CA GLY A 14 8.09 -4.45 2.33
C GLY A 14 8.34 -5.50 3.42
N PHE A 15 8.55 -5.07 4.67
CA PHE A 15 8.65 -5.98 5.82
C PHE A 15 7.36 -6.80 6.02
N ALA A 16 6.21 -6.17 5.82
CA ALA A 16 4.91 -6.86 5.82
C ALA A 16 4.76 -7.86 4.65
N GLY A 17 5.61 -7.84 3.63
CA GLY A 17 5.60 -8.82 2.53
C GLY A 17 6.52 -10.03 2.73
N LEU A 18 7.39 -10.04 3.73
CA LEU A 18 8.40 -11.10 3.90
C LEU A 18 7.77 -12.49 4.21
N PRO A 19 8.38 -13.59 3.71
CA PRO A 19 7.99 -14.95 4.08
C PRO A 19 8.02 -15.13 5.60
N ARG A 20 7.04 -15.86 6.15
CA ARG A 20 6.88 -16.04 7.61
C ARG A 20 8.17 -16.57 8.25
N PRO A 21 8.83 -15.80 9.13
CA PRO A 21 9.80 -16.36 10.05
C PRO A 21 9.02 -17.13 11.12
N SER A 22 9.34 -18.40 11.27
CA SER A 22 8.81 -19.24 12.32
C SER A 22 9.30 -18.68 13.67
N TYR A 23 8.36 -18.35 14.59
CA TYR A 23 8.56 -18.16 16.05
C TYR A 23 8.77 -16.78 16.70
N ASP A 24 8.72 -15.63 16.02
CA ASP A 24 8.73 -14.34 16.75
C ASP A 24 7.30 -13.85 17.09
N ARG A 25 6.95 -13.87 18.38
CA ARG A 25 5.65 -13.43 18.91
C ARG A 25 5.39 -11.93 18.66
N ALA A 26 6.42 -11.09 18.71
CA ALA A 26 6.28 -9.66 18.47
C ALA A 26 5.97 -9.38 16.99
N ILE A 27 6.63 -10.09 16.07
CA ILE A 27 6.35 -10.00 14.63
C ILE A 27 4.93 -10.49 14.33
N TRP A 28 4.49 -11.58 15.00
CA TRP A 28 3.14 -12.09 14.84
C TRP A 28 2.08 -11.08 15.33
N ALA A 29 2.28 -10.50 16.51
CA ALA A 29 1.37 -9.51 17.08
C ALA A 29 1.26 -8.24 16.22
N LEU A 30 2.40 -7.75 15.71
CA LEU A 30 2.43 -6.60 14.81
C LEU A 30 1.65 -6.88 13.51
N ARG A 31 1.85 -8.06 12.92
CA ARG A 31 1.19 -8.45 11.67
C ARG A 31 -0.30 -8.67 11.86
N PHE A 32 -0.72 -9.25 12.97
CA PHE A 32 -2.13 -9.38 13.34
C PHE A 32 -2.79 -8.01 13.55
N TRP A 33 -2.10 -7.08 14.21
CA TRP A 33 -2.59 -5.72 14.38
C TRP A 33 -2.68 -4.96 13.04
N LEU A 34 -1.74 -5.17 12.13
CA LEU A 34 -1.77 -4.62 10.77
C LEU A 34 -2.91 -5.23 9.94
N ASP A 35 -3.16 -6.53 10.09
CA ASP A 35 -4.28 -7.26 9.49
C ASP A 35 -5.61 -6.97 10.22
N SER A 36 -5.91 -5.67 10.36
CA SER A 36 -7.14 -5.16 10.93
C SER A 36 -7.59 -3.92 10.19
N TRP A 37 -8.86 -3.53 10.35
CA TRP A 37 -9.37 -2.27 9.78
C TRP A 37 -8.60 -1.04 10.27
N ALA A 38 -8.14 -1.05 11.52
CA ALA A 38 -7.31 0.03 12.05
C ALA A 38 -5.91 0.05 11.40
N GLY A 39 -5.34 -1.12 11.09
CA GLY A 39 -4.09 -1.24 10.34
C GLY A 39 -4.22 -0.70 8.91
N ILE A 40 -5.28 -1.10 8.20
CA ILE A 40 -5.64 -0.58 6.88
C ILE A 40 -5.79 0.94 6.89
N GLY A 41 -6.51 1.49 7.89
CA GLY A 41 -6.68 2.93 8.04
C GLY A 41 -5.35 3.69 8.23
N ARG A 42 -4.38 3.09 8.94
CA ARG A 42 -3.04 3.69 9.09
C ARG A 42 -2.26 3.72 7.78
N VAL A 43 -2.37 2.68 6.97
CA VAL A 43 -1.78 2.67 5.62
C VAL A 43 -2.45 3.74 4.74
N ALA A 44 -3.78 3.83 4.77
CA ALA A 44 -4.51 4.84 4.02
C ALA A 44 -4.09 6.27 4.39
N ILE A 45 -3.96 6.58 5.69
CA ILE A 45 -3.46 7.89 6.16
C ILE A 45 -2.01 8.13 5.73
N GLY A 46 -1.16 7.11 5.79
CA GLY A 46 0.22 7.18 5.33
C GLY A 46 0.31 7.51 3.84
N MET A 47 -0.46 6.81 3.02
CA MET A 47 -0.54 7.01 1.58
C MET A 47 -1.14 8.38 1.21
N ALA A 48 -2.18 8.84 1.91
CA ALA A 48 -2.75 10.18 1.72
C ALA A 48 -1.71 11.29 1.94
N ARG A 49 -0.82 11.12 2.91
CA ARG A 49 0.31 12.06 3.12
C ARG A 49 1.36 12.01 2.01
N GLN A 50 1.41 10.91 1.25
CA GLN A 50 2.26 10.77 0.07
C GLN A 50 1.53 11.19 -1.22
N GLY A 51 0.33 11.78 -1.10
CA GLY A 51 -0.46 12.22 -2.25
C GLY A 51 -1.17 11.07 -2.94
N TYR A 52 -1.68 10.08 -2.20
CA TYR A 52 -2.49 9.01 -2.75
C TYR A 52 -3.84 8.81 -2.03
N ASP A 53 -4.91 8.68 -2.80
CA ASP A 53 -6.25 8.33 -2.33
C ASP A 53 -6.53 6.83 -2.52
N LEU A 54 -7.22 6.22 -1.55
CA LEU A 54 -7.53 4.79 -1.54
C LEU A 54 -8.98 4.52 -1.94
N GLN A 55 -9.18 3.68 -2.96
CA GLN A 55 -10.42 2.94 -3.18
C GLN A 55 -10.23 1.49 -2.72
N LEU A 56 -11.09 1.04 -1.81
CA LEU A 56 -11.11 -0.35 -1.34
C LEU A 56 -12.50 -0.95 -1.56
N THR A 57 -12.58 -1.97 -2.43
CA THR A 57 -13.83 -2.58 -2.85
C THR A 57 -13.86 -4.05 -2.47
N ARG A 58 -14.94 -4.48 -1.81
CA ARG A 58 -15.22 -5.90 -1.53
C ARG A 58 -16.03 -6.49 -2.67
N TYR A 59 -15.65 -7.69 -3.11
CA TYR A 59 -16.40 -8.49 -4.08
C TYR A 59 -16.84 -9.80 -3.40
N ASP A 60 -17.80 -9.71 -2.49
CA ASP A 60 -18.36 -10.82 -1.71
C ASP A 60 -17.30 -11.81 -1.19
N GLU A 61 -17.41 -13.09 -1.55
CA GLU A 61 -16.46 -14.15 -1.19
C GLU A 61 -15.25 -14.23 -2.13
N ARG A 62 -15.27 -13.51 -3.25
CA ARG A 62 -14.22 -13.59 -4.28
C ARG A 62 -12.95 -12.85 -3.85
N GLY A 63 -13.10 -11.85 -2.97
CA GLY A 63 -11.98 -11.15 -2.38
C GLY A 63 -12.14 -9.63 -2.38
N TRP A 64 -11.00 -8.96 -2.37
CA TRP A 64 -10.88 -7.52 -2.20
C TRP A 64 -9.99 -6.94 -3.27
N ARG A 65 -10.38 -5.77 -3.78
CA ARG A 65 -9.56 -4.93 -4.63
C ARG A 65 -9.21 -3.65 -3.90
N ALA A 66 -7.91 -3.35 -3.79
CA ALA A 66 -7.45 -2.04 -3.40
C ALA A 66 -6.88 -1.33 -4.63
N THR A 67 -7.14 -0.04 -4.75
CA THR A 67 -6.55 0.83 -5.77
C THR A 67 -6.11 2.14 -5.12
N PHE A 68 -4.86 2.52 -5.33
CA PHE A 68 -4.35 3.83 -4.98
C PHE A 68 -4.25 4.70 -6.23
N TYR A 69 -4.77 5.91 -6.13
CA TYR A 69 -4.72 6.96 -7.14
C TYR A 69 -3.87 8.10 -6.61
N THR A 70 -3.14 8.81 -7.46
CA THR A 70 -2.52 10.08 -7.04
C THR A 70 -3.62 11.09 -6.71
N THR A 71 -3.49 11.80 -5.60
CA THR A 71 -4.45 12.81 -5.14
C THR A 71 -4.56 13.98 -6.11
N GLY A 72 -5.79 14.34 -6.49
CA GLY A 72 -6.09 15.42 -7.44
C GLY A 72 -7.52 15.33 -7.99
N ILE A 73 -8.01 16.38 -8.68
CA ILE A 73 -9.37 16.45 -9.26
C ILE A 73 -9.58 15.38 -10.36
N GLU A 74 -8.50 14.91 -10.97
CA GLU A 74 -8.56 13.84 -11.96
C GLU A 74 -8.06 12.51 -11.38
N HIS A 75 -9.00 11.60 -11.09
CA HIS A 75 -8.71 10.16 -11.11
C HIS A 75 -8.45 9.69 -12.55
N SER A 76 -7.52 10.36 -13.25
CA SER A 76 -7.08 9.99 -14.58
C SER A 76 -6.42 8.61 -14.52
N ILE A 77 -6.80 7.71 -15.43
CA ILE A 77 -6.31 6.32 -15.51
C ILE A 77 -4.77 6.27 -15.65
N THR A 78 -4.18 7.38 -16.11
CA THR A 78 -2.74 7.58 -16.33
C THR A 78 -1.98 8.10 -15.11
N SER A 79 -2.66 8.62 -14.09
CA SER A 79 -2.02 9.09 -12.85
C SER A 79 -1.66 7.87 -12.01
N ALA A 80 -0.36 7.64 -11.77
CA ALA A 80 0.26 6.46 -11.15
C ALA A 80 -0.70 5.57 -10.33
N THR A 81 -1.40 4.67 -11.04
CA THR A 81 -2.40 3.78 -10.46
C THR A 81 -1.73 2.47 -10.06
N ALA A 82 -1.82 2.13 -8.78
CA ALA A 82 -1.47 0.80 -8.32
C ALA A 82 -2.72 0.10 -7.78
N SER A 83 -2.95 -1.13 -8.22
CA SER A 83 -4.11 -1.91 -7.81
C SER A 83 -3.70 -3.34 -7.52
N ALA A 84 -4.26 -3.91 -6.46
CA ALA A 84 -4.02 -5.30 -6.09
C ALA A 84 -5.34 -6.00 -5.75
N TRP A 85 -5.41 -7.26 -6.16
CA TRP A 85 -6.49 -8.17 -5.82
C TRP A 85 -5.98 -9.24 -4.86
N GLU A 86 -6.62 -9.38 -3.70
CA GLU A 86 -6.24 -10.40 -2.71
C GLU A 86 -7.47 -10.92 -1.97
N ARG A 87 -7.31 -12.06 -1.28
CA ARG A 87 -8.42 -12.69 -0.52
C ARG A 87 -8.86 -11.88 0.69
N THR A 88 -7.97 -11.07 1.26
CA THR A 88 -8.23 -10.26 2.46
C THR A 88 -8.06 -8.78 2.14
N PRO A 89 -8.78 -7.88 2.83
CA PRO A 89 -8.63 -6.45 2.60
C PRO A 89 -7.21 -5.96 2.94
N TRP A 90 -6.57 -6.51 3.97
CA TRP A 90 -5.20 -6.16 4.37
C TRP A 90 -4.19 -6.44 3.26
N HIS A 91 -4.12 -7.68 2.75
CA HIS A 91 -3.18 -8.03 1.69
C HIS A 91 -3.41 -7.19 0.42
N ALA A 92 -4.67 -6.90 0.06
CA ALA A 92 -4.98 -6.06 -1.10
C ALA A 92 -4.42 -4.64 -0.89
N THR A 93 -4.71 -4.01 0.24
CA THR A 93 -4.22 -2.66 0.55
C THR A 93 -2.69 -2.62 0.64
N GLN A 94 -2.07 -3.57 1.35
CA GLN A 94 -0.63 -3.60 1.54
C GLN A 94 0.10 -3.75 0.20
N ARG A 95 -0.35 -4.67 -0.66
CA ARG A 95 0.26 -4.90 -1.97
C ARG A 95 0.09 -3.71 -2.91
N ALA A 96 -1.11 -3.14 -2.99
CA ALA A 96 -1.35 -1.96 -3.82
C ALA A 96 -0.52 -0.75 -3.35
N ALA A 97 -0.40 -0.55 -2.04
CA ALA A 97 0.41 0.55 -1.49
C ALA A 97 1.90 0.38 -1.80
N TRP A 98 2.43 -0.85 -1.64
CA TRP A 98 3.82 -1.16 -1.97
C TRP A 98 4.13 -0.91 -3.44
N GLU A 99 3.25 -1.37 -4.34
CA GLU A 99 3.41 -1.16 -5.78
C GLU A 99 3.32 0.34 -6.16
N ALA A 100 2.46 1.12 -5.52
CA ALA A 100 2.35 2.57 -5.73
C ALA A 100 3.66 3.29 -5.40
N LEU A 101 4.20 3.04 -4.20
CA LEU A 101 5.41 3.70 -3.72
C LEU A 101 6.64 3.32 -4.57
N ARG A 102 6.74 2.06 -4.99
CA ARG A 102 7.82 1.61 -5.88
C ARG A 102 7.76 2.26 -7.26
N LYS A 103 6.57 2.41 -7.84
CA LYS A 103 6.40 3.10 -9.12
C LYS A 103 6.75 4.58 -8.99
N ALA A 104 6.35 5.23 -7.89
CA ALA A 104 6.70 6.62 -7.61
C ALA A 104 8.22 6.84 -7.58
N GLY A 105 8.95 5.97 -6.87
CA GLY A 105 10.41 6.03 -6.81
C GLY A 105 11.12 5.77 -8.14
N ALA A 106 10.50 5.02 -9.07
CA ALA A 106 11.07 4.74 -10.39
C ALA A 106 10.88 5.91 -11.38
N ILE A 107 9.72 6.58 -11.37
CA ILE A 107 9.42 7.71 -12.28
C ILE A 107 10.34 8.90 -12.01
N GLU A 108 10.74 9.11 -10.76
CA GLU A 108 11.61 10.24 -10.37
C GLU A 108 13.10 9.97 -10.60
N GLY A 109 13.48 8.74 -11.00
CA GLY A 109 14.86 8.33 -11.27
C GLY A 109 15.27 8.36 -12.75
N GLU A 110 14.34 8.66 -13.66
CA GLU A 110 14.59 8.87 -15.09
C GLU A 110 15.21 10.27 -15.30
N PRO A 111 16.46 10.40 -15.81
CA PRO A 111 17.10 11.71 -15.95
C PRO A 111 16.58 12.54 -17.15
N TYR A 112 15.74 11.98 -18.02
CA TYR A 112 15.20 12.67 -19.20
C TYR A 112 13.82 12.12 -19.56
N GLY A 113 12.79 12.95 -19.41
CA GLY A 113 11.51 12.77 -20.12
C GLY A 113 11.63 13.18 -21.58
#